data_AF-I8QHN6-F1
#
_entry.id   AF-I8QHN6-F1
#
_cell.length_a   1.000
_cell.length_b   1.000
_cell.length_c   1.000
_cell.angle_alpha   90.00
_cell.angle_beta   90.00
_cell.angle_gamma   90.00
#
_symmetry.space_group_name_H-M   'P 1'
#
loop_
_entity.id
_entity.type
_entity.pdbx_description
1 polymer ?
#
loop_
_entity_poly.entity_id
_entity_poly.type
_entity_poly.pdbx_seq_one_letter_code
_entity_poly.pdbx_strand_id
1 'polypeptide(L)'
;MTETGTSLPAGASAGGLVPAARAEPAPVGDALPVGDAPPVGQSGRAREFAESRFRLSEVTRDERGMRITMRLGPWLDGPGGAATVGSLGVLVDSTIGMEVYDARPENSHSVTAELAVDVVIPPPWSGSQLTAHAELLGLDPVGGTARCEVRDDDGRLVVVGIGRCRFVSIPGASDAFFGEEPQMLAPAAHHSLLETLAAGETGGRAIAAPERAGDLGRFLLPANPAFENGGGTVHGGVLFCAAELAVEALADPAVPERTTAIRVNYLRPADLAAEVTATAELVHRGRTVSLYRVTTAGPSGKPATLATITRERGTPVF
;
A
#
# COMPACT_ATOMS: atom_id res chain seq x y z
N MET A 1 28.01 -58.10 21.51
CA MET A 1 28.38 -58.20 22.94
C MET A 1 29.40 -57.11 23.19
N THR A 2 29.20 -56.07 23.97
CA THR A 2 28.09 -55.64 24.84
C THR A 2 28.35 -54.16 25.09
N GLU A 3 27.30 -53.36 25.02
CA GLU A 3 27.25 -51.96 25.47
C GLU A 3 27.56 -51.86 26.97
N THR A 4 27.99 -50.68 27.43
CA THR A 4 27.19 -49.85 28.37
C THR A 4 27.97 -48.58 28.74
N GLY A 5 27.32 -47.44 28.52
CA GLY A 5 27.67 -46.17 29.15
C GLY A 5 26.88 -45.97 30.45
N THR A 6 26.86 -44.71 30.90
CA THR A 6 26.01 -44.06 31.94
C THR A 6 26.65 -43.89 33.32
N SER A 7 27.05 -42.66 33.66
CA SER A 7 26.21 -41.71 34.43
C SER A 7 27.05 -40.59 35.05
N LEU A 8 26.60 -39.35 34.84
CA LEU A 8 26.87 -38.20 35.71
C LEU A 8 25.51 -37.73 36.24
N PRO A 9 25.36 -37.40 37.54
CA PRO A 9 24.09 -36.93 38.07
C PRO A 9 23.91 -35.42 37.92
N ALA A 10 22.64 -35.05 37.85
CA ALA A 10 22.10 -33.70 37.76
C ALA A 10 22.32 -32.88 39.04
N GLY A 11 22.52 -31.57 38.85
CA GLY A 11 22.33 -30.54 39.87
C GLY A 11 21.64 -29.35 39.23
N ALA A 12 20.36 -29.17 39.52
CA ALA A 12 19.59 -27.98 39.17
C ALA A 12 19.68 -26.95 40.31
N SER A 13 19.99 -25.70 39.99
CA SER A 13 19.57 -24.55 40.79
C SER A 13 19.46 -23.31 39.92
N ALA A 14 18.28 -22.70 39.96
CA ALA A 14 17.91 -21.44 39.32
C ALA A 14 18.70 -20.24 39.88
N GLY A 15 18.91 -19.21 39.05
CA GLY A 15 19.50 -17.94 39.48
C GLY A 15 19.53 -16.86 38.39
N GLY A 16 18.46 -16.06 38.32
CA GLY A 16 18.43 -14.62 37.99
C GLY A 16 19.16 -14.09 36.75
N LEU A 17 18.41 -13.83 35.68
CA LEU A 17 18.79 -12.84 34.66
C LEU A 17 18.65 -11.43 35.27
N VAL A 18 19.79 -10.79 35.47
CA VAL A 18 19.95 -9.39 35.86
C VAL A 18 19.39 -8.49 34.74
N PRO A 19 18.59 -7.44 35.03
CA PRO A 19 18.17 -6.49 34.01
C PRO A 19 19.38 -5.68 33.54
N ALA A 20 19.66 -5.72 32.24
CA ALA A 20 20.67 -4.87 31.62
C ALA A 20 20.28 -3.39 31.76
N ALA A 21 21.23 -2.57 32.19
CA ALA A 21 21.09 -1.14 32.40
C ALA A 21 20.65 -0.41 31.11
N ARG A 22 19.79 0.60 31.28
CA ARG A 22 19.38 1.54 30.22
C ARG A 22 20.62 2.19 29.61
N ALA A 23 20.84 1.95 28.31
CA ALA A 23 21.77 2.74 27.52
C ALA A 23 21.16 4.14 27.30
N GLU A 24 21.95 5.19 27.55
CA GLU A 24 21.56 6.56 27.24
C GLU A 24 21.36 6.74 25.72
N PRO A 25 20.38 7.56 25.29
CA PRO A 25 20.14 7.78 23.87
C PRO A 25 21.29 8.54 23.23
N ALA A 26 21.81 7.99 22.14
CA ALA A 26 22.77 8.66 21.27
C ALA A 26 22.16 9.95 20.66
N PRO A 27 22.97 10.99 20.38
CA PRO A 27 22.47 12.22 19.79
C PRO A 27 21.85 11.96 18.41
N VAL A 28 20.66 12.52 18.21
CA VAL A 28 19.90 12.49 16.96
C VAL A 28 20.74 13.10 15.86
N GLY A 29 21.12 12.29 14.86
CA GLY A 29 21.79 12.76 13.66
C GLY A 29 20.85 13.67 12.86
N ASP A 30 21.40 14.75 12.30
CA ASP A 30 20.68 15.80 11.58
C ASP A 30 19.69 15.23 10.56
N ALA A 31 18.43 15.64 10.71
CA ALA A 31 17.37 15.36 9.75
C ALA A 31 17.75 15.94 8.37
N LEU A 32 17.48 15.17 7.31
CA LEU A 32 17.69 15.63 5.94
C LEU A 32 16.85 16.90 5.70
N PRO A 33 17.42 17.96 5.09
CA PRO A 33 16.67 19.18 4.79
C PRO A 33 15.54 18.90 3.81
N VAL A 34 14.38 19.46 4.13
CA VAL A 34 13.12 19.40 3.39
C VAL A 34 13.30 20.15 2.06
N GLY A 35 13.05 19.48 0.93
CA GLY A 35 12.71 20.19 -0.31
C GLY A 35 11.37 20.88 -0.11
N ASP A 36 11.24 22.14 -0.56
CA ASP A 36 10.13 23.07 -0.33
C ASP A 36 8.85 22.43 0.21
N ALA A 37 8.45 22.85 1.43
CA ALA A 37 7.20 22.45 2.05
C ALA A 37 6.04 22.62 1.05
N PRO A 38 5.14 21.64 0.93
CA PRO A 38 3.99 21.76 0.03
C PRO A 38 3.17 22.99 0.42
N PRO A 39 2.56 23.69 -0.55
CA PRO A 39 1.76 24.87 -0.28
C PRO A 39 0.63 24.53 0.70
N VAL A 40 0.40 25.45 1.64
CA VAL A 40 -0.68 25.43 2.63
C VAL A 40 -2.01 25.08 1.95
N GLY A 41 -2.69 24.07 2.49
CA GLY A 41 -3.87 23.44 1.93
C GLY A 41 -5.01 24.41 1.60
N GLN A 42 -5.72 24.12 0.51
CA GLN A 42 -7.02 24.74 0.25
C GLN A 42 -7.98 24.36 1.38
N SER A 43 -8.35 25.33 2.20
CA SER A 43 -9.35 25.18 3.26
C SER A 43 -10.71 24.73 2.69
N GLY A 44 -11.34 23.77 3.38
CA GLY A 44 -12.79 23.75 3.59
C GLY A 44 -13.69 23.52 2.37
N ARG A 45 -13.39 22.53 1.51
CA ARG A 45 -14.40 22.00 0.57
C ARG A 45 -14.59 20.50 0.76
N ALA A 46 -15.85 20.10 0.80
CA ALA A 46 -16.20 18.69 0.83
C ALA A 46 -15.71 18.03 -0.47
N ARG A 47 -15.02 16.89 -0.36
CA ARG A 47 -14.50 16.12 -1.50
C ARG A 47 -14.44 14.63 -1.19
N GLU A 48 -14.27 13.82 -2.23
CA GLU A 48 -13.90 12.41 -2.07
C GLU A 48 -12.41 12.25 -1.72
N PHE A 49 -12.06 11.10 -1.17
CA PHE A 49 -10.69 10.68 -0.85
C PHE A 49 -10.42 9.27 -1.39
N ALA A 50 -9.16 8.84 -1.42
CA ALA A 50 -8.82 7.50 -1.91
C ALA A 50 -9.56 6.45 -1.09
N GLU A 51 -9.55 6.61 0.24
CA GLU A 51 -10.25 5.77 1.19
C GLU A 51 -11.75 5.70 0.90
N SER A 52 -12.40 6.84 0.64
CA SER A 52 -13.84 6.83 0.34
C SER A 52 -14.13 6.20 -1.03
N ARG A 53 -13.33 6.49 -2.06
CA ARG A 53 -13.45 5.90 -3.39
C ARG A 53 -13.31 4.38 -3.36
N PHE A 54 -12.40 3.85 -2.55
CA PHE A 54 -12.19 2.42 -2.36
C PHE A 54 -13.11 1.80 -1.29
N ARG A 55 -14.05 2.58 -0.71
CA ARG A 55 -15.05 2.14 0.27
C ARG A 55 -14.46 1.61 1.58
N LEU A 56 -13.41 2.27 2.07
CA LEU A 56 -12.84 1.98 3.36
C LEU A 56 -13.75 2.50 4.49
N SER A 57 -13.74 1.82 5.63
CA SER A 57 -14.37 2.32 6.86
C SER A 57 -13.54 3.42 7.51
N GLU A 58 -14.11 4.07 8.51
CA GLU A 58 -13.32 4.79 9.50
C GLU A 58 -12.31 3.86 10.17
N VAL A 59 -11.22 4.47 10.61
CA VAL A 59 -10.13 3.81 11.31
C VAL A 59 -10.57 3.48 12.73
N THR A 60 -10.45 2.22 13.12
CA THR A 60 -10.78 1.74 14.47
C THR A 60 -9.61 0.97 15.06
N ARG A 61 -9.59 0.80 16.39
CA ARG A 61 -8.60 -0.06 17.06
C ARG A 61 -9.32 -1.08 17.92
N ASP A 62 -8.91 -2.34 17.82
CA ASP A 62 -9.40 -3.43 18.67
C ASP A 62 -8.24 -4.23 19.29
N GLU A 63 -8.56 -5.40 19.87
CA GLU A 63 -7.57 -6.27 20.52
C GLU A 63 -6.46 -6.77 19.59
N ARG A 64 -6.65 -6.72 18.26
CA ARG A 64 -5.66 -7.12 17.25
C ARG A 64 -4.85 -5.95 16.68
N GLY A 65 -5.10 -4.72 17.17
CA GLY A 65 -4.43 -3.51 16.71
C GLY A 65 -5.31 -2.64 15.84
N MET A 66 -4.68 -1.92 14.91
CA MET A 66 -5.36 -1.04 13.96
C MET A 66 -6.28 -1.86 13.05
N ARG A 67 -7.50 -1.39 12.79
CA ARG A 67 -8.50 -2.08 11.99
C ARG A 67 -9.21 -1.13 11.01
N ILE A 68 -9.20 -1.52 9.74
CA ILE A 68 -9.94 -0.87 8.64
C ILE A 68 -10.67 -1.96 7.83
N THR A 69 -11.91 -1.72 7.44
CA THR A 69 -12.61 -2.61 6.48
C THR A 69 -12.72 -1.98 5.11
N MET A 70 -12.87 -2.79 4.06
CA MET A 70 -13.12 -2.35 2.69
C MET A 70 -14.30 -3.12 2.13
N ARG A 71 -15.32 -2.44 1.60
CA ARG A 71 -16.42 -3.13 0.92
C ARG A 71 -15.98 -3.69 -0.43
N LEU A 72 -16.42 -4.91 -0.72
CA LEU A 72 -16.26 -5.57 -2.01
C LEU A 72 -17.36 -5.14 -2.98
N GLY A 73 -17.00 -4.95 -4.25
CA GLY A 73 -17.91 -4.56 -5.30
C GLY A 73 -17.20 -4.23 -6.60
N PRO A 74 -17.97 -3.90 -7.65
CA PRO A 74 -17.43 -3.74 -9.01
C PRO A 74 -16.43 -2.59 -9.15
N TRP A 75 -16.42 -1.62 -8.25
CA TRP A 75 -15.39 -0.57 -8.17
C TRP A 75 -13.97 -1.09 -7.90
N LEU A 76 -13.80 -2.38 -7.63
CA LEU A 76 -12.52 -3.07 -7.51
C LEU A 76 -12.14 -3.87 -8.77
N ASP A 77 -13.08 -4.06 -9.69
CA ASP A 77 -12.90 -4.90 -10.86
C ASP A 77 -12.06 -4.20 -11.93
N GLY A 78 -10.94 -4.84 -12.28
CA GLY A 78 -10.06 -4.36 -13.34
C GLY A 78 -10.66 -4.57 -14.74
N PRO A 79 -9.92 -4.22 -15.80
CA PRO A 79 -10.37 -4.39 -17.19
C PRO A 79 -10.81 -5.83 -17.54
N GLY A 80 -10.30 -6.84 -16.84
CA GLY A 80 -10.70 -8.24 -16.99
C GLY A 80 -12.05 -8.61 -16.33
N GLY A 81 -12.75 -7.66 -15.71
CA GLY A 81 -14.05 -7.88 -15.07
C GLY A 81 -13.99 -8.65 -13.74
N ALA A 82 -12.83 -8.67 -13.09
CA ALA A 82 -12.62 -9.27 -11.78
C ALA A 82 -11.77 -8.35 -10.90
N ALA A 83 -11.96 -8.45 -9.58
CA ALA A 83 -11.20 -7.69 -8.61
C ALA A 83 -9.69 -7.91 -8.79
N THR A 84 -8.92 -6.82 -8.65
CA THR A 84 -7.46 -6.87 -8.79
C THR A 84 -6.78 -6.89 -7.42
N VAL A 85 -5.54 -7.38 -7.34
CA VAL A 85 -4.77 -7.30 -6.08
C VAL A 85 -4.36 -5.85 -5.80
N GLY A 86 -4.13 -5.09 -6.86
CA GLY A 86 -3.84 -3.67 -6.91
C GLY A 86 -4.91 -2.83 -6.24
N SER A 87 -6.19 -3.23 -6.34
CA SER A 87 -7.28 -2.53 -5.67
C SER A 87 -7.21 -2.61 -4.14
N LEU A 88 -6.41 -3.52 -3.56
CA LEU A 88 -6.13 -3.58 -2.12
C LEU A 88 -5.09 -2.56 -1.67
N GLY A 89 -4.40 -1.89 -2.61
CA GLY A 89 -3.29 -1.00 -2.31
C GLY A 89 -3.66 0.05 -1.27
N VAL A 90 -4.83 0.69 -1.41
CA VAL A 90 -5.31 1.70 -0.45
C VAL A 90 -5.60 1.07 0.91
N LEU A 91 -6.33 -0.05 0.98
CA LEU A 91 -6.61 -0.75 2.25
C LEU A 91 -5.32 -1.10 3.01
N VAL A 92 -4.36 -1.74 2.35
CA VAL A 92 -3.13 -2.18 3.02
C VAL A 92 -2.25 -0.98 3.41
N ASP A 93 -2.08 0.00 2.52
CA ASP A 93 -1.27 1.20 2.77
C ASP A 93 -1.88 2.05 3.88
N SER A 94 -3.20 2.29 3.90
CA SER A 94 -3.86 3.03 4.98
C SER A 94 -3.77 2.30 6.32
N THR A 95 -3.97 0.98 6.35
CA THR A 95 -3.95 0.24 7.63
C THR A 95 -2.54 0.21 8.25
N ILE A 96 -1.50 -0.04 7.43
CA ILE A 96 -0.09 0.00 7.87
C ILE A 96 0.34 1.43 8.21
N GLY A 97 0.01 2.38 7.33
CA GLY A 97 0.37 3.78 7.47
C GLY A 97 -0.19 4.38 8.75
N MET A 98 -1.47 4.10 9.06
CA MET A 98 -2.11 4.57 10.28
C MET A 98 -1.50 3.95 11.54
N GLU A 99 -1.17 2.65 11.54
CA GLU A 99 -0.54 2.00 12.70
C GLU A 99 0.84 2.63 13.02
N VAL A 100 1.63 2.98 12.00
CA VAL A 100 2.90 3.69 12.21
C VAL A 100 2.68 5.17 12.52
N TYR A 101 1.67 5.81 11.92
CA TYR A 101 1.32 7.21 12.15
C TYR A 101 0.90 7.47 13.60
N ASP A 102 0.14 6.56 14.22
CA ASP A 102 -0.26 6.64 15.63
C ASP A 102 0.95 6.64 16.58
N ALA A 103 2.04 6.00 16.17
CA ALA A 103 3.26 5.86 16.95
C ALA A 103 4.33 6.92 16.65
N ARG A 104 4.01 7.92 15.82
CA ARG A 104 4.96 8.92 15.36
C ARG A 104 5.36 9.91 16.46
N PRO A 105 6.58 10.49 16.42
CA PRO A 105 6.97 11.60 17.29
C PRO A 105 6.05 12.83 17.12
N GLU A 106 5.96 13.65 18.15
CA GLU A 106 5.32 14.97 18.05
C GLU A 106 5.90 15.81 16.89
N ASN A 107 5.05 16.63 16.26
CA ASN A 107 5.44 17.49 15.13
C ASN A 107 6.07 16.72 13.95
N SER A 108 5.64 15.47 13.74
CA SER A 108 6.02 14.69 12.57
C SER A 108 4.81 14.15 11.81
N HIS A 109 5.00 13.89 10.53
CA HIS A 109 4.12 13.08 9.68
C HIS A 109 4.78 11.72 9.44
N SER A 110 3.98 10.71 9.10
CA SER A 110 4.47 9.40 8.61
C SER A 110 4.18 9.24 7.11
N VAL A 111 5.17 8.88 6.30
CA VAL A 111 4.99 8.62 4.86
C VAL A 111 5.44 7.21 4.53
N THR A 112 4.68 6.47 3.73
CA THR A 112 5.08 5.13 3.29
C THR A 112 6.31 5.22 2.39
N ALA A 113 7.37 4.48 2.74
CA ALA A 113 8.61 4.39 1.98
C ALA A 113 8.72 3.04 1.25
N GLU A 114 8.20 1.98 1.86
CA GLU A 114 8.17 0.64 1.27
C GLU A 114 6.85 -0.05 1.60
N LEU A 115 6.32 -0.80 0.64
CA LEU A 115 5.15 -1.66 0.84
C LEU A 115 5.34 -2.99 0.11
N ALA A 116 5.15 -4.09 0.83
CA ALA A 116 5.26 -5.45 0.33
C ALA A 116 3.99 -6.22 0.66
N VAL A 117 3.39 -6.84 -0.35
CA VAL A 117 2.12 -7.55 -0.28
C VAL A 117 2.28 -8.94 -0.89
N ASP A 118 1.91 -9.97 -0.13
CA ASP A 118 1.81 -11.35 -0.57
C ASP A 118 0.36 -11.82 -0.53
N VAL A 119 -0.06 -12.46 -1.62
CA VAL A 119 -1.42 -12.96 -1.80
C VAL A 119 -1.49 -14.42 -1.36
N VAL A 120 -2.34 -14.68 -0.37
CA VAL A 120 -2.61 -16.02 0.15
C VAL A 120 -3.76 -16.65 -0.64
N ILE A 121 -4.84 -15.90 -0.85
CA ILE A 121 -6.00 -16.30 -1.64
C ILE A 121 -6.25 -15.21 -2.69
N PRO A 122 -6.10 -15.52 -3.99
CA PRO A 122 -6.38 -14.56 -5.05
C PRO A 122 -7.89 -14.25 -5.13
N PRO A 123 -8.27 -13.10 -5.69
CA PRO A 123 -9.67 -12.80 -5.96
C PRO A 123 -10.29 -13.84 -6.92
N PRO A 124 -11.63 -14.03 -6.89
CA PRO A 124 -12.60 -13.30 -6.08
C PRO A 124 -12.59 -13.73 -4.60
N TRP A 125 -12.70 -12.74 -3.70
CA TRP A 125 -12.81 -12.98 -2.25
C TRP A 125 -14.26 -13.19 -1.82
N SER A 126 -14.47 -13.88 -0.69
CA SER A 126 -15.81 -14.26 -0.24
C SER A 126 -16.50 -13.12 0.52
N GLY A 127 -17.82 -13.06 0.40
CA GLY A 127 -18.66 -12.12 1.15
C GLY A 127 -18.73 -10.72 0.55
N SER A 128 -18.91 -9.74 1.42
CA SER A 128 -19.24 -8.34 1.10
C SER A 128 -18.16 -7.34 1.50
N GLN A 129 -17.19 -7.75 2.32
CA GLN A 129 -16.11 -6.90 2.78
C GLN A 129 -14.82 -7.70 3.04
N LEU A 130 -13.72 -6.96 3.07
CA LEU A 130 -12.45 -7.39 3.63
C LEU A 130 -12.19 -6.63 4.93
N THR A 131 -11.54 -7.29 5.90
CA THR A 131 -11.07 -6.68 7.14
C THR A 131 -9.56 -6.74 7.21
N ALA A 132 -8.91 -5.57 7.28
CA ALA A 132 -7.48 -5.44 7.49
C ALA A 132 -7.19 -5.15 8.97
N HIS A 133 -6.22 -5.84 9.53
CA HIS A 133 -5.64 -5.54 10.83
C HIS A 133 -4.15 -5.28 10.69
N ALA A 134 -3.63 -4.24 11.33
CA ALA A 134 -2.20 -3.98 11.41
C ALA A 134 -1.66 -4.00 12.83
N GLU A 135 -0.42 -4.48 12.93
CA GLU A 135 0.39 -4.55 14.14
C GLU A 135 1.72 -3.86 13.90
N LEU A 136 2.08 -2.92 14.78
CA LEU A 136 3.39 -2.31 14.81
C LEU A 136 4.47 -3.33 15.21
N LEU A 137 5.44 -3.57 14.32
CA LEU A 137 6.54 -4.50 14.56
C LEU A 137 7.76 -3.84 15.22
N GLY A 138 7.96 -2.56 14.95
CA GLY A 138 9.09 -1.83 15.50
C GLY A 138 9.13 -0.37 15.07
N LEU A 139 9.84 0.41 15.86
CA LEU A 139 10.11 1.83 15.64
C LEU A 139 11.61 2.08 15.73
N ASP A 140 12.05 3.09 14.99
CA ASP A 140 13.33 3.73 15.14
C ASP A 140 13.17 5.26 15.03
N PRO A 141 14.22 6.07 15.29
CA PRO A 141 14.09 7.52 15.25
C PRO A 141 13.66 8.09 13.89
N VAL A 142 13.76 7.32 12.80
CA VAL A 142 13.45 7.78 11.44
C VAL A 142 12.16 7.19 10.89
N GLY A 143 11.46 6.31 11.63
CA GLY A 143 10.16 5.77 11.23
C GLY A 143 9.75 4.49 11.94
N GLY A 144 8.76 3.79 11.38
CA GLY A 144 8.31 2.48 11.87
C GLY A 144 8.13 1.44 10.77
N THR A 145 8.00 0.19 11.20
CA THR A 145 7.58 -0.96 10.39
C THR A 145 6.34 -1.58 11.02
N ALA A 146 5.32 -1.84 10.21
CA ALA A 146 4.12 -2.57 10.64
C ALA A 146 3.79 -3.68 9.64
N ARG A 147 3.13 -4.73 10.14
CA ARG A 147 2.54 -5.78 9.30
C ARG A 147 1.02 -5.63 9.26
N CYS A 148 0.41 -6.09 8.18
CA CYS A 148 -1.04 -6.14 8.02
C CYS A 148 -1.47 -7.55 7.60
N GLU A 149 -2.58 -8.03 8.16
CA GLU A 149 -3.32 -9.19 7.67
C GLU A 149 -4.68 -8.74 7.14
N VAL A 150 -5.07 -9.21 5.95
CA VAL A 150 -6.39 -8.96 5.38
C VAL A 150 -7.18 -10.26 5.32
N ARG A 151 -8.41 -10.24 5.82
CA ARG A 151 -9.32 -11.40 5.84
C ARG A 151 -10.64 -11.10 5.13
N ASP A 152 -11.22 -12.12 4.53
CA ASP A 152 -12.58 -12.07 3.99
C ASP A 152 -13.65 -12.31 5.08
N ASP A 153 -14.93 -12.23 4.73
CA ASP A 153 -16.05 -12.42 5.67
C ASP A 153 -16.14 -13.86 6.22
N ASP A 154 -15.57 -14.84 5.52
CA ASP A 154 -15.44 -16.22 6.00
C ASP A 154 -14.26 -16.37 6.98
N GLY A 155 -13.54 -15.28 7.28
CA GLY A 155 -12.40 -15.23 8.18
C GLY A 155 -11.10 -15.77 7.56
N ARG A 156 -11.09 -16.08 6.26
CA ARG A 156 -9.90 -16.61 5.57
C ARG A 156 -8.90 -15.50 5.35
N LEU A 157 -7.63 -15.79 5.62
CA LEU A 157 -6.53 -14.88 5.30
C LEU A 157 -6.35 -14.81 3.78
N VAL A 158 -6.53 -13.62 3.21
CA VAL A 158 -6.42 -13.41 1.75
C VAL A 158 -5.11 -12.75 1.36
N VAL A 159 -4.58 -11.86 2.22
CA VAL A 159 -3.34 -11.12 1.98
C VAL A 159 -2.58 -10.90 3.28
N VAL A 160 -1.25 -10.93 3.17
CA VAL A 160 -0.32 -10.43 4.21
C VAL A 160 0.47 -9.26 3.61
N GLY A 161 0.58 -8.17 4.37
CA GLY A 161 1.37 -6.99 4.02
C GLY A 161 2.43 -6.68 5.07
N ILE A 162 3.52 -6.08 4.65
CA ILE A 162 4.49 -5.41 5.53
C ILE A 162 4.90 -4.09 4.88
N GLY A 163 5.04 -3.04 5.67
CA GLY A 163 5.45 -1.75 5.17
C GLY A 163 6.37 -1.01 6.13
N ARG A 164 7.19 -0.13 5.55
CA ARG A 164 8.09 0.77 6.26
C ARG A 164 7.63 2.20 5.98
N CYS A 165 7.35 2.96 7.02
CA CYS A 165 7.01 4.38 6.89
C CYS A 165 8.08 5.25 7.54
N ARG A 166 8.46 6.36 6.91
CA ARG A 166 9.42 7.31 7.44
C ARG A 166 8.71 8.46 8.16
N PHE A 167 9.29 8.91 9.25
CA PHE A 167 8.90 10.15 9.88
C PHE A 167 9.52 11.33 9.14
N VAL A 168 8.70 12.33 8.84
CA VAL A 168 9.12 13.60 8.27
C VAL A 168 8.69 14.72 9.20
N SER A 169 9.60 15.65 9.46
CA SER A 169 9.31 16.78 10.34
C SER A 169 8.30 17.71 9.69
N ILE A 170 7.34 18.14 10.48
CA ILE A 170 6.35 19.14 10.09
C ILE A 170 6.80 20.50 10.65
N PRO A 171 6.91 21.55 9.82
CA PRO A 171 7.17 22.91 10.31
C PRO A 171 5.95 23.48 11.06
N GLY A 172 6.15 23.95 12.30
CA GLY A 172 5.11 24.63 13.08
C GLY A 172 4.23 23.71 13.95
N ALA A 173 3.15 24.24 14.50
CA ALA A 173 2.17 23.46 15.27
C ALA A 173 1.35 22.55 14.33
N SER A 174 1.05 21.32 14.75
CA SER A 174 0.31 20.32 13.95
C SER A 174 -0.95 20.89 13.32
N ASP A 175 -1.69 21.72 14.06
CA ASP A 175 -2.99 22.28 13.67
C ASP A 175 -2.90 23.29 12.51
N ALA A 176 -1.71 23.84 12.25
CA ALA A 176 -1.46 24.71 11.11
C ALA A 176 -1.05 23.93 9.85
N PHE A 177 -0.53 22.71 10.03
CA PHE A 177 -0.07 21.86 8.93
C PHE A 177 -1.18 20.93 8.45
N PHE A 178 -1.90 20.32 9.40
CA PHE A 178 -3.17 19.66 9.15
C PHE A 178 -4.25 20.72 9.36
N GLY A 179 -4.75 21.32 8.28
CA GLY A 179 -5.88 22.25 8.37
C GLY A 179 -7.14 21.58 8.91
N GLU A 180 -8.30 22.26 8.88
CA GLU A 180 -9.58 21.61 9.18
C GLU A 180 -9.76 20.36 8.32
N GLU A 181 -10.11 19.23 8.95
CA GLU A 181 -10.43 18.00 8.24
C GLU A 181 -11.56 18.28 7.24
N PRO A 182 -11.31 18.10 5.92
CA PRO A 182 -12.34 18.36 4.93
C PRO A 182 -13.50 17.38 5.12
N GLN A 183 -14.73 17.87 4.94
CA GLN A 183 -15.89 16.98 4.94
C GLN A 183 -15.74 15.91 3.85
N MET A 184 -15.71 14.64 4.24
CA MET A 184 -15.64 13.54 3.30
C MET A 184 -16.98 13.34 2.58
N LEU A 185 -16.96 13.43 1.25
CA LEU A 185 -18.13 13.11 0.43
C LEU A 185 -18.30 11.60 0.30
N ALA A 186 -19.56 11.19 0.21
CA ALA A 186 -19.90 9.84 -0.22
C ALA A 186 -19.35 9.64 -1.64
N PRO A 187 -18.72 8.48 -1.91
CA PRO A 187 -18.13 8.24 -3.21
C PRO A 187 -19.20 8.03 -4.29
N ALA A 188 -18.92 8.48 -5.51
CA ALA A 188 -19.75 8.24 -6.68
C ALA A 188 -19.96 6.74 -6.95
N ALA A 189 -21.04 6.40 -7.66
CA ALA A 189 -21.42 5.02 -7.96
C ALA A 189 -20.51 4.40 -9.05
N HIS A 190 -19.26 4.13 -8.71
CA HIS A 190 -18.29 3.47 -9.60
C HIS A 190 -18.67 2.00 -9.82
N HIS A 191 -18.64 1.58 -11.08
CA HIS A 191 -18.94 0.23 -11.55
C HIS A 191 -17.71 -0.49 -12.14
N SER A 192 -16.53 0.09 -12.01
CA SER A 192 -15.24 -0.53 -12.33
C SER A 192 -14.11 0.14 -11.54
N LEU A 193 -12.96 -0.52 -11.44
CA LEU A 193 -11.74 0.09 -10.89
C LEU A 193 -11.26 1.30 -11.71
N LEU A 194 -11.50 1.27 -13.03
CA LEU A 194 -11.20 2.40 -13.90
C LEU A 194 -12.05 3.64 -13.53
N GLU A 195 -13.33 3.45 -13.25
CA GLU A 195 -14.19 4.55 -12.76
C GLU A 195 -13.73 5.06 -11.39
N THR A 196 -13.32 4.17 -10.49
CA THR A 196 -12.71 4.55 -9.19
C THR A 196 -11.50 5.47 -9.36
N LEU A 197 -10.72 5.26 -10.41
CA LEU A 197 -9.51 6.01 -10.73
C LEU A 197 -9.74 7.18 -11.72
N ALA A 198 -10.97 7.43 -12.17
CA ALA A 198 -11.26 8.45 -13.16
C ALA A 198 -11.15 9.89 -12.59
N ALA A 199 -10.93 10.86 -13.49
CA ALA A 199 -10.89 12.27 -13.15
C ALA A 199 -12.30 12.80 -12.84
N GLY A 200 -12.54 13.18 -11.57
CA GLY A 200 -13.71 13.94 -11.13
C GLY A 200 -14.66 13.21 -10.19
N GLU A 201 -15.41 14.01 -9.43
CA GLU A 201 -16.41 13.61 -8.42
C GLU A 201 -17.73 13.11 -9.03
N THR A 202 -17.89 13.25 -10.35
CA THR A 202 -19.16 12.98 -11.08
C THR A 202 -18.98 12.23 -12.41
N GLY A 203 -17.93 11.39 -12.54
CA GLY A 203 -17.82 10.44 -13.66
C GLY A 203 -17.58 11.04 -15.05
N GLY A 204 -17.02 12.26 -15.13
CA GLY A 204 -17.05 13.09 -16.35
C GLY A 204 -15.97 12.83 -17.41
N ARG A 205 -14.92 12.04 -17.16
CA ARG A 205 -13.97 11.62 -18.20
C ARG A 205 -13.65 10.15 -18.04
N ALA A 206 -13.97 9.36 -19.06
CA ALA A 206 -13.50 7.99 -19.18
C ALA A 206 -11.96 7.98 -19.09
N ILE A 207 -11.43 7.22 -18.13
CA ILE A 207 -10.01 6.93 -18.07
C ILE A 207 -9.67 5.93 -19.18
N ALA A 208 -8.50 6.09 -19.81
CA ALA A 208 -8.04 5.11 -20.79
C ALA A 208 -7.75 3.77 -20.09
N ALA A 209 -8.15 2.67 -20.73
CA ALA A 209 -7.71 1.35 -20.32
C ALA A 209 -6.17 1.26 -20.41
N PRO A 210 -5.53 0.37 -19.63
CA PRO A 210 -4.11 0.08 -19.81
C PRO A 210 -3.81 -0.31 -21.26
N GLU A 211 -2.75 0.25 -21.82
CA GLU A 211 -2.35 0.03 -23.20
C GLU A 211 -0.95 -0.55 -23.32
N ARG A 212 -0.73 -1.31 -24.39
CA ARG A 212 0.61 -1.81 -24.74
C ARG A 212 1.26 -0.82 -25.71
N ALA A 213 2.43 -0.32 -25.33
CA ALA A 213 3.29 0.54 -26.14
C ALA A 213 4.59 -0.21 -26.48
N GLY A 214 4.59 -0.95 -27.59
CA GLY A 214 5.69 -1.86 -27.92
C GLY A 214 5.80 -3.01 -26.91
N ASP A 215 6.96 -3.16 -26.29
CA ASP A 215 7.21 -4.16 -25.25
C ASP A 215 6.82 -3.70 -23.83
N LEU A 216 6.32 -2.46 -23.70
CA LEU A 216 5.95 -1.86 -22.43
C LEU A 216 4.43 -1.84 -22.25
N GLY A 217 3.97 -2.05 -21.02
CA GLY A 217 2.60 -1.79 -20.60
C GLY A 217 2.51 -0.40 -19.99
N ARG A 218 1.44 0.35 -20.27
CA ARG A 218 1.26 1.70 -19.74
C ARG A 218 -0.14 1.89 -19.18
N PHE A 219 -0.22 2.60 -18.08
CA PHE A 219 -1.47 3.10 -17.52
C PHE A 219 -1.29 4.55 -17.10
N LEU A 220 -2.22 5.41 -17.50
CA LEU A 220 -2.21 6.85 -17.17
C LEU A 220 -3.20 7.09 -16.03
N LEU A 221 -2.67 7.34 -14.84
CA LEU A 221 -3.45 7.76 -13.69
C LEU A 221 -3.66 9.29 -13.77
N PRO A 222 -4.89 9.78 -13.96
CA PRO A 222 -5.14 11.20 -14.12
C PRO A 222 -4.85 11.97 -12.83
N ALA A 223 -4.54 13.26 -12.98
CA ALA A 223 -4.53 14.21 -11.88
C ALA A 223 -5.90 14.21 -11.19
N ASN A 224 -5.91 13.98 -9.87
CA ASN A 224 -7.14 13.97 -9.09
C ASN A 224 -6.85 14.31 -7.62
N PRO A 225 -7.38 15.42 -7.09
CA PRO A 225 -7.21 15.77 -5.68
C PRO A 225 -7.85 14.75 -4.72
N ALA A 226 -8.77 13.90 -5.20
CA ALA A 226 -9.33 12.81 -4.39
C ALA A 226 -8.31 11.70 -4.11
N PHE A 227 -7.14 11.67 -4.75
CA PHE A 227 -6.09 10.68 -4.46
C PHE A 227 -5.10 11.15 -3.40
N GLU A 228 -5.39 12.25 -2.71
CA GLU A 228 -4.53 12.82 -1.68
C GLU A 228 -4.39 11.89 -0.46
N ASN A 229 -3.16 11.73 0.04
CA ASN A 229 -2.87 11.21 1.37
C ASN A 229 -2.78 12.35 2.41
N GLY A 230 -2.68 12.00 3.70
CA GLY A 230 -2.52 12.99 4.77
C GLY A 230 -1.32 13.94 4.62
N GLY A 231 -0.35 13.62 3.76
CA GLY A 231 0.81 14.44 3.45
C GLY A 231 0.67 15.33 2.20
N GLY A 232 -0.52 15.45 1.60
CA GLY A 232 -0.79 16.35 0.48
C GLY A 232 -0.30 15.86 -0.88
N THR A 233 -0.11 14.55 -1.06
CA THR A 233 0.46 13.94 -2.28
C THR A 233 -0.35 12.71 -2.68
N VAL A 234 -0.12 12.15 -3.88
CA VAL A 234 -0.86 10.94 -4.30
C VAL A 234 -0.61 9.78 -3.32
N HIS A 235 -1.69 9.16 -2.85
CA HIS A 235 -1.69 8.07 -1.89
C HIS A 235 -0.91 6.86 -2.43
N GLY A 236 -0.06 6.27 -1.58
CA GLY A 236 0.83 5.17 -1.96
C GLY A 236 0.08 3.95 -2.50
N GLY A 237 -1.06 3.61 -1.88
CA GLY A 237 -2.00 2.60 -2.34
C GLY A 237 -2.63 2.85 -3.71
N VAL A 238 -2.81 4.11 -4.13
CA VAL A 238 -3.27 4.43 -5.49
C VAL A 238 -2.16 4.18 -6.51
N LEU A 239 -0.91 4.54 -6.20
CA LEU A 239 0.25 4.24 -7.04
C LEU A 239 0.52 2.73 -7.14
N PHE A 240 0.27 2.00 -6.05
CA PHE A 240 0.30 0.53 -6.02
C PHE A 240 -0.73 -0.06 -7.01
N CYS A 241 -1.96 0.45 -6.99
CA CYS A 241 -3.02 0.04 -7.90
C CYS A 241 -2.66 0.34 -9.37
N ALA A 242 -2.18 1.56 -9.65
CA ALA A 242 -1.75 1.97 -10.99
C ALA A 242 -0.61 1.09 -11.53
N ALA A 243 0.29 0.63 -10.66
CA ALA A 243 1.39 -0.24 -11.05
C ALA A 243 0.90 -1.60 -11.56
N GLU A 244 -0.09 -2.22 -10.90
CA GLU A 244 -0.64 -3.48 -11.38
C GLU A 244 -1.46 -3.31 -12.66
N LEU A 245 -2.23 -2.23 -12.78
CA LEU A 245 -2.96 -1.93 -14.01
C LEU A 245 -2.04 -1.81 -15.24
N ALA A 246 -0.85 -1.24 -15.08
CA ALA A 246 0.15 -1.20 -16.17
C ALA A 246 0.62 -2.61 -16.58
N VAL A 247 0.67 -3.57 -15.66
CA VAL A 247 1.01 -4.98 -15.96
C VAL A 247 -0.11 -5.66 -16.75
N GLU A 248 -1.39 -5.29 -16.55
CA GLU A 248 -2.49 -5.88 -17.32
C GLU A 248 -2.35 -5.68 -18.83
N ALA A 249 -1.78 -4.55 -19.26
CA ALA A 249 -1.46 -4.32 -20.68
C ALA A 249 -0.44 -5.32 -21.25
N LEU A 250 0.36 -5.95 -20.38
CA LEU A 250 1.36 -6.95 -20.75
C LEU A 250 0.90 -8.39 -20.61
N ALA A 251 -0.32 -8.62 -20.11
CA ALA A 251 -0.88 -9.95 -19.91
C ALA A 251 -0.90 -10.77 -21.21
N ASP A 252 -0.75 -12.08 -21.07
CA ASP A 252 -0.84 -13.05 -22.15
C ASP A 252 -2.29 -13.54 -22.24
N PRO A 253 -3.06 -13.18 -23.29
CA PRO A 253 -4.47 -13.54 -23.36
C PRO A 253 -4.69 -15.06 -23.48
N ALA A 254 -3.67 -15.83 -23.87
CA ALA A 254 -3.76 -17.29 -23.99
C ALA A 254 -3.46 -18.01 -22.67
N VAL A 255 -2.82 -17.34 -21.70
CA VAL A 255 -2.38 -17.95 -20.45
C VAL A 255 -2.84 -17.09 -19.27
N PRO A 256 -3.81 -17.55 -18.46
CA PRO A 256 -4.27 -16.79 -17.32
C PRO A 256 -3.11 -16.57 -16.35
N GLU A 257 -2.96 -15.34 -15.91
CA GLU A 257 -1.99 -14.95 -14.89
C GLU A 257 -2.72 -14.42 -13.68
N ARG A 258 -2.23 -14.74 -12.48
CA ARG A 258 -2.73 -14.15 -11.23
C ARG A 258 -1.60 -13.56 -10.42
N THR A 259 -1.78 -12.36 -9.92
CA THR A 259 -0.79 -11.72 -9.05
C THR A 259 -0.68 -12.47 -7.73
N THR A 260 0.54 -12.82 -7.36
CA THR A 260 0.88 -13.49 -6.09
C THR A 260 1.64 -12.58 -5.14
N ALA A 261 2.36 -11.59 -5.67
CA ALA A 261 3.14 -10.66 -4.85
C ALA A 261 3.34 -9.32 -5.55
N ILE A 262 3.28 -8.24 -4.77
CA ILE A 262 3.66 -6.89 -5.18
C ILE A 262 4.65 -6.34 -4.15
N ARG A 263 5.73 -5.71 -4.60
CA ARG A 263 6.69 -4.97 -3.78
C ARG A 263 6.84 -3.58 -4.38
N VAL A 264 6.78 -2.54 -3.57
CA VAL A 264 6.86 -1.15 -4.00
C VAL A 264 7.83 -0.39 -3.12
N ASN A 265 8.75 0.34 -3.75
CA ASN A 265 9.56 1.37 -3.12
C ASN A 265 9.03 2.73 -3.55
N TYR A 266 8.74 3.61 -2.59
CA TYR A 266 8.29 4.97 -2.81
C TYR A 266 9.50 5.91 -2.74
N LEU A 267 9.92 6.41 -3.89
CA LEU A 267 11.19 7.12 -4.07
C LEU A 267 11.03 8.63 -3.94
N ARG A 268 9.85 9.15 -4.27
CA ARG A 268 9.49 10.57 -4.16
C ARG A 268 7.97 10.74 -4.24
N PRO A 269 7.44 11.85 -3.72
CA PRO A 269 6.02 12.13 -3.85
C PRO A 269 5.58 12.29 -5.30
N ALA A 270 4.35 11.88 -5.59
CA ALA A 270 3.66 12.18 -6.84
C ALA A 270 2.66 13.34 -6.63
N ASP A 271 2.61 14.23 -7.61
CA ASP A 271 1.79 15.45 -7.58
C ASP A 271 0.33 15.13 -7.92
N LEU A 272 -0.60 15.67 -7.13
CA LEU A 272 -2.04 15.52 -7.32
C LEU A 272 -2.57 16.31 -8.52
N ALA A 273 -1.86 17.37 -8.91
CA ALA A 273 -2.22 18.24 -10.03
C ALA A 273 -1.68 17.75 -11.39
N ALA A 274 -0.92 16.66 -11.40
CA ALA A 274 -0.32 16.10 -12.60
C ALA A 274 -0.73 14.65 -12.84
N GLU A 275 -0.80 14.26 -14.10
CA GLU A 275 -0.95 12.86 -14.48
C GLU A 275 0.30 12.06 -14.08
N VAL A 276 0.09 10.83 -13.61
CA VAL A 276 1.14 9.87 -13.31
C VAL A 276 1.07 8.73 -14.32
N THR A 277 2.17 8.52 -15.05
CA THR A 277 2.31 7.35 -15.93
C THR A 277 2.90 6.17 -15.14
N ALA A 278 2.16 5.08 -15.04
CA ALA A 278 2.72 3.77 -14.66
C ALA A 278 3.21 3.06 -15.93
N THR A 279 4.46 2.61 -15.93
CA THR A 279 5.10 1.90 -17.06
C THR A 279 5.63 0.57 -16.58
N ALA A 280 5.09 -0.53 -17.12
CA ALA A 280 5.47 -1.90 -16.83
C ALA A 280 6.39 -2.45 -17.92
N GLU A 281 7.36 -3.25 -17.49
CA GLU A 281 8.27 -4.04 -18.32
C GLU A 281 8.21 -5.49 -17.86
N LEU A 282 8.15 -6.41 -18.82
CA LEU A 282 8.29 -7.84 -18.54
C LEU A 282 9.78 -8.17 -18.35
N VAL A 283 10.16 -8.52 -17.12
CA VAL A 283 11.55 -8.92 -16.79
C VAL A 283 11.78 -10.38 -17.13
N HIS A 284 10.79 -11.24 -16.84
CA HIS A 284 10.87 -12.67 -17.06
C HIS A 284 9.49 -13.26 -17.32
N ARG A 285 9.37 -14.15 -18.29
CA ARG A 285 8.18 -14.98 -18.51
C ARG A 285 8.60 -16.44 -18.63
N GLY A 286 8.40 -17.18 -17.55
CA GLY A 286 8.67 -18.60 -17.46
C GLY A 286 7.42 -19.43 -17.74
N ARG A 287 7.51 -20.71 -17.38
CA ARG A 287 6.39 -21.65 -17.50
C ARG A 287 5.32 -21.43 -16.43
N THR A 288 5.74 -21.15 -15.20
CA THR A 288 4.86 -21.04 -14.02
C THR A 288 4.80 -19.64 -13.43
N VAL A 289 5.73 -18.76 -13.79
CA VAL A 289 5.84 -17.42 -13.19
C VAL A 289 6.20 -16.39 -14.26
N SER A 290 5.57 -15.21 -14.16
CA SER A 290 5.99 -13.98 -14.82
C SER A 290 6.42 -12.96 -13.77
N LEU A 291 7.50 -12.24 -14.04
CA LEU A 291 8.01 -11.15 -13.22
C LEU A 291 7.99 -9.86 -14.03
N TYR A 292 7.40 -8.83 -13.45
CA TYR A 292 7.30 -7.50 -14.04
C TYR A 292 8.00 -6.48 -13.16
N ARG A 293 8.60 -5.48 -13.79
CA ARG A 293 9.11 -4.27 -13.15
C ARG A 293 8.24 -3.10 -13.59
N VAL A 294 7.83 -2.26 -12.66
CA VAL A 294 6.96 -1.12 -12.95
C VAL A 294 7.52 0.14 -12.32
N THR A 295 7.53 1.24 -13.07
CA THR A 295 7.82 2.56 -12.52
C THR A 295 6.63 3.47 -12.70
N THR A 296 6.27 4.24 -11.67
CA THR A 296 5.37 5.38 -11.82
C THR A 296 6.19 6.65 -11.97
N ALA A 297 5.78 7.60 -12.82
CA ALA A 297 6.45 8.90 -12.94
C ALA A 297 5.45 9.98 -13.37
N GLY A 298 5.61 11.18 -12.82
CA GLY A 298 4.92 12.37 -13.32
C GLY A 298 5.64 13.00 -14.52
N PRO A 299 5.27 14.23 -14.94
CA PRO A 299 5.80 14.89 -16.14
C PRO A 299 7.32 15.09 -16.18
N SER A 300 7.97 15.13 -15.01
CA SER A 300 9.45 15.24 -14.93
C SER A 300 10.19 13.98 -15.37
N GLY A 301 9.49 12.85 -15.56
CA GLY A 301 10.06 11.55 -15.92
C GLY A 301 10.84 10.87 -14.78
N LYS A 302 10.98 11.53 -13.63
CA LYS A 302 11.63 10.99 -12.44
C LYS A 302 10.68 9.97 -11.76
N PRO A 303 11.09 8.70 -11.56
CA PRO A 303 10.23 7.69 -10.92
C PRO A 303 9.71 8.06 -9.52
N ALA A 304 8.40 8.15 -9.32
CA ALA A 304 7.77 8.26 -8.00
C ALA A 304 7.86 6.93 -7.25
N THR A 305 7.60 5.82 -7.93
CA THR A 305 7.76 4.47 -7.38
C THR A 305 8.56 3.56 -8.30
N LEU A 306 9.17 2.54 -7.70
CA LEU A 306 9.66 1.34 -8.38
C LEU A 306 9.02 0.13 -7.74
N ALA A 307 8.33 -0.67 -8.54
CA ALA A 307 7.63 -1.87 -8.11
C ALA A 307 8.11 -3.11 -8.85
N THR A 308 8.01 -4.26 -8.18
CA THR A 308 8.08 -5.58 -8.81
C THR A 308 6.77 -6.32 -8.55
N ILE A 309 6.21 -6.92 -9.60
CA ILE A 309 4.96 -7.67 -9.55
C ILE A 309 5.22 -9.09 -10.04
N THR A 310 4.91 -10.06 -9.19
CA THR A 310 5.02 -11.49 -9.53
C THR A 310 3.63 -12.02 -9.83
N ARG A 311 3.49 -12.70 -10.97
CA ARG A 311 2.28 -13.42 -11.34
C ARG A 311 2.56 -14.90 -11.51
N GLU A 312 1.70 -15.74 -10.95
CA GLU A 312 1.68 -17.16 -11.30
C GLU A 312 0.93 -17.33 -12.63
N ARG A 313 1.47 -18.18 -13.51
CA ARG A 313 0.89 -18.53 -14.80
C ARG A 313 0.12 -19.86 -14.67
N GLY A 314 -1.12 -19.86 -15.11
CA GLY A 314 -1.94 -21.06 -15.21
C GLY A 314 -1.63 -21.89 -16.45
N THR A 315 -2.49 -22.87 -16.70
CA THR A 315 -2.47 -23.66 -17.93
C THR A 315 -3.05 -22.85 -19.09
N PRO A 316 -2.48 -22.92 -20.31
CA PRO A 316 -3.05 -22.23 -21.48
C PRO A 316 -4.51 -22.62 -21.72
N VAL A 317 -5.32 -21.63 -22.07
CA VAL A 317 -6.71 -21.84 -22.50
C VAL A 317 -6.68 -22.00 -24.03
N PHE A 318 -7.01 -23.19 -24.52
CA PHE A 318 -7.11 -23.51 -25.95
C PHE A 318 -8.56 -23.49 -26.40
#